data_AF-G1UQU8-F1
#
_entry.id   AF-G1UQU8-F1
#
_cell.length_a   1.000
_cell.length_b   1.000
_cell.length_c   1.000
_cell.angle_alpha   90.00
_cell.angle_beta   90.00
_cell.angle_gamma   90.00
#
_symmetry.space_group_name_H-M   'P 1'
#
loop_
_entity.id
_entity.type
_entity.pdbx_description
1 polymer ?
#
loop_
_entity_poly.entity_id
_entity_poly.type
_entity_poly.pdbx_seq_one_letter_code
_entity_poly.pdbx_strand_id
1 'polypeptide(L)'
;MNHYFTEDGLYSHSLPEGKGRIPRNARRASLPADPWTGVWPRWNGKVWEMIEDHRKRDGAHAQEGTPYWLAGDTADTPPRYMTTIGPLPEGALTTRPEGEPENG
;
A
#
# COMPACT_ATOMS: atom_id res chain seq x y z
N MET A 1 -19.15 3.89 9.43
CA MET A 1 -18.98 4.37 8.04
C MET A 1 -19.11 3.17 7.10
N ASN A 2 -19.89 3.26 6.02
CA ASN A 2 -19.96 2.18 5.03
C ASN A 2 -18.96 2.47 3.91
N HIS A 3 -18.04 1.54 3.67
CA HIS A 3 -17.01 1.68 2.63
C HIS A 3 -17.36 0.75 1.46
N TYR A 4 -17.41 1.27 0.23
CA TYR A 4 -17.80 0.52 -0.98
C TYR A 4 -16.67 0.62 -2.00
N PHE A 5 -16.15 -0.52 -2.47
CA PHE A 5 -14.97 -0.59 -3.34
C PHE A 5 -15.30 -1.30 -4.67
N THR A 6 -14.69 -0.84 -5.76
CA THR A 6 -14.76 -1.45 -7.10
C THR A 6 -13.55 -2.36 -7.35
N GLU A 7 -13.55 -3.12 -8.46
CA GLU A 7 -12.46 -4.03 -8.86
C GLU A 7 -11.08 -3.35 -8.97
N ASP A 8 -11.05 -2.03 -9.21
CA ASP A 8 -9.83 -1.22 -9.33
C ASP A 8 -9.32 -0.66 -7.99
N GLY A 9 -9.92 -1.06 -6.85
CA GLY A 9 -9.36 -0.81 -5.52
C GLY A 9 -9.51 0.61 -4.97
N LEU A 10 -10.19 1.53 -5.66
CA LEU A 10 -10.45 2.88 -5.15
C LEU A 10 -11.85 3.40 -5.50
N TYR A 11 -12.76 3.34 -4.52
CA TYR A 11 -13.69 4.43 -4.27
C TYR A 11 -14.04 4.45 -2.78
N SER A 12 -14.05 5.63 -2.17
CA SER A 12 -14.53 5.86 -0.82
C SER A 12 -15.60 6.93 -0.94
N HIS A 13 -16.87 6.54 -0.93
CA HIS A 13 -17.94 7.50 -0.76
C HIS A 13 -18.82 7.06 0.39
N SER A 14 -18.59 7.70 1.53
CA SER A 14 -19.52 7.68 2.64
C SER A 14 -20.76 8.44 2.20
N LEU A 15 -21.70 7.76 1.56
CA LEU A 15 -23.01 8.33 1.31
C LEU A 15 -23.81 8.35 2.61
N PRO A 16 -24.60 9.42 2.85
CA PRO A 16 -25.69 9.36 3.82
C PRO A 16 -26.56 8.15 3.51
N GLU A 17 -27.09 7.48 4.54
CA GLU A 17 -28.04 6.38 4.35
C GLU A 17 -29.10 6.75 3.30
N GLY A 18 -29.24 5.92 2.27
CA GLY A 18 -30.28 6.05 1.26
C GLY A 18 -29.97 6.88 0.01
N LYS A 19 -28.77 7.49 -0.14
CA LYS A 19 -28.44 8.24 -1.38
C LYS A 19 -27.22 7.70 -2.10
N GLY A 20 -27.39 6.66 -2.91
CA GLY A 20 -26.47 6.34 -4.00
C GLY A 20 -26.80 5.01 -4.65
N ARG A 21 -26.58 4.92 -5.97
CA ARG A 21 -26.64 3.64 -6.67
C ARG A 21 -25.44 2.81 -6.24
N ILE A 22 -25.63 2.02 -5.19
CA ILE A 22 -24.76 0.88 -4.91
C ILE A 22 -24.83 0.00 -6.17
N PRO A 23 -23.70 -0.32 -6.85
CA PRO A 23 -23.69 -1.29 -7.92
C PRO A 23 -24.38 -2.57 -7.44
N ARG A 24 -25.25 -3.19 -8.24
CA ARG A 24 -26.05 -4.38 -7.82
C ARG A 24 -25.20 -5.56 -7.33
N ASN A 25 -23.89 -5.53 -7.56
CA ASN A 25 -22.88 -6.49 -7.16
C ASN A 25 -22.02 -6.06 -5.95
N ALA A 26 -22.29 -4.92 -5.30
CA ALA A 26 -21.49 -4.50 -4.15
C ALA A 26 -21.87 -5.32 -2.90
N ARG A 27 -20.95 -6.19 -2.47
CA ARG A 27 -21.10 -6.98 -1.25
C ARG A 27 -20.71 -6.12 -0.05
N ARG A 28 -21.59 -5.99 0.96
CA ARG A 28 -21.24 -5.33 2.23
C ARG A 28 -20.27 -6.25 2.98
N ALA A 29 -18.98 -5.90 2.97
CA ALA A 29 -17.96 -6.58 3.75
C ALA A 29 -17.31 -5.57 4.69
N SER A 30 -17.29 -5.87 5.99
CA SER A 30 -16.58 -5.04 6.97
C SER A 30 -15.11 -4.98 6.61
N LEU A 31 -14.52 -3.78 6.66
CA LEU A 31 -13.07 -3.61 6.51
C LEU A 31 -12.33 -4.44 7.57
N PRO A 32 -11.13 -4.97 7.25
CA PRO A 32 -10.24 -5.51 8.26
C PRO A 32 -9.95 -4.47 9.33
N ALA A 33 -9.72 -4.92 10.57
CA ALA A 33 -9.35 -4.03 11.66
C ALA A 33 -8.05 -3.28 11.34
N ASP A 34 -8.00 -2.00 11.67
CA ASP A 34 -6.80 -1.16 11.64
C ASP A 34 -5.95 -1.39 12.92
N PRO A 35 -4.64 -1.06 12.93
CA PRO A 35 -3.86 -0.33 11.91
C PRO A 35 -3.39 -1.20 10.73
N TRP A 36 -3.26 -0.58 9.55
CA TRP A 36 -2.75 -1.22 8.33
C TRP A 36 -1.31 -0.77 8.01
N THR A 37 -0.38 -0.90 8.95
CA THR A 37 1.02 -0.50 8.73
C THR A 37 1.74 -1.56 7.90
N GLY A 38 2.40 -1.15 6.81
CA GLY A 38 3.11 -2.05 5.89
C GLY A 38 2.21 -2.92 5.01
N VAL A 39 0.88 -2.83 5.18
CA VAL A 39 -0.11 -3.58 4.41
C VAL A 39 -1.28 -2.69 4.02
N TRP A 40 -2.09 -3.12 3.07
CA TRP A 40 -3.30 -2.44 2.64
C TRP A 40 -4.41 -3.44 2.34
N PRO A 41 -5.64 -3.22 2.83
CA PRO A 41 -6.77 -4.07 2.49
C PRO A 41 -7.17 -3.84 1.03
N ARG A 42 -7.11 -4.89 0.22
CA ARG A 42 -7.60 -4.93 -1.16
C ARG A 42 -8.76 -5.90 -1.27
N TRP A 43 -9.84 -5.47 -1.91
CA TRP A 43 -10.95 -6.36 -2.22
C TRP A 43 -10.62 -7.16 -3.49
N ASN A 44 -10.65 -8.49 -3.42
CA ASN A 44 -10.39 -9.36 -4.57
C ASN A 44 -11.68 -9.86 -5.26
N GLY A 45 -12.83 -9.26 -4.95
CA GLY A 45 -14.14 -9.67 -5.47
C GLY A 45 -14.90 -10.64 -4.54
N LYS A 46 -14.21 -11.32 -3.61
CA LYS A 46 -14.83 -12.29 -2.69
C LYS A 46 -14.59 -11.98 -1.22
N VAL A 47 -13.34 -11.66 -0.88
CA VAL A 47 -12.86 -11.39 0.48
C VAL A 47 -11.88 -10.21 0.48
N TRP A 48 -11.65 -9.67 1.67
CA TRP A 48 -10.57 -8.74 1.92
C TRP A 48 -9.25 -9.50 1.98
N GLU A 49 -8.26 -9.00 1.25
CA GLU A 49 -6.90 -9.50 1.26
C GLU A 49 -5.98 -8.40 1.75
N MET A 50 -5.11 -8.71 2.70
CA MET A 50 -4.08 -7.79 3.16
C MET A 50 -2.87 -7.96 2.24
N ILE A 51 -2.60 -6.97 1.41
CA ILE A 51 -1.45 -6.95 0.51
C ILE A 51 -0.38 -6.02 1.04
N GLU A 52 0.89 -6.27 0.70
CA GLU A 52 2.00 -5.38 1.09
C GLU A 52 1.79 -3.95 0.56
N ASP A 53 2.09 -2.97 1.39
CA ASP A 53 2.06 -1.55 1.02
C ASP A 53 3.19 -0.79 1.69
N HIS A 54 4.23 -0.50 0.91
CA HIS A 54 5.42 0.23 1.33
C HIS A 54 5.39 1.72 0.98
N ARG A 55 4.28 2.22 0.45
CA ARG A 55 4.15 3.64 0.10
C ARG A 55 4.00 4.51 1.32
N LYS A 56 4.38 5.78 1.18
CA LYS A 56 3.94 6.82 2.12
C LYS A 56 2.44 7.03 1.98
N ARG A 57 1.75 7.12 3.11
CA ARG A 57 0.32 7.50 3.16
C ARG A 57 0.14 8.62 4.17
N ASP A 58 -0.83 9.48 3.89
CA ASP A 58 -1.25 10.56 4.78
C ASP A 58 -2.69 10.31 5.28
N GLY A 59 -3.14 11.11 6.25
CA GLY A 59 -4.50 11.05 6.77
C GLY A 59 -4.71 9.97 7.85
N ALA A 60 -5.90 9.37 7.89
CA ALA A 60 -6.30 8.48 8.98
C ALA A 60 -5.48 7.17 9.08
N HIS A 61 -4.85 6.75 7.96
CA HIS A 61 -3.99 5.56 7.90
C HIS A 61 -2.56 5.94 7.51
N ALA A 62 -2.12 7.09 8.02
CA ALA A 62 -0.80 7.62 7.74
C ALA A 62 0.31 6.61 8.07
N GLN A 63 1.28 6.49 7.18
CA GLN A 63 2.50 5.75 7.40
C GLN A 63 3.64 6.41 6.63
N GLU A 64 4.85 6.32 7.15
CA GLU A 64 6.03 6.65 6.36
C GLU A 64 6.26 5.57 5.29
N GLY A 65 6.73 5.99 4.12
CA GLY A 65 7.12 5.05 3.07
C GLY A 65 8.36 4.28 3.49
N THR A 66 8.44 3.00 3.14
CA THR A 66 9.65 2.21 3.36
C THR A 66 10.70 2.65 2.33
N PRO A 67 11.86 3.20 2.76
CA PRO A 67 12.95 3.50 1.85
C PRO A 67 13.51 2.18 1.30
N TYR A 68 13.88 2.17 0.02
CA TYR A 68 14.55 1.02 -0.58
C TYR A 68 15.66 1.41 -1.54
N TRP A 69 16.61 0.49 -1.67
CA TRP A 69 17.74 0.51 -2.60
C TRP A 69 17.71 -0.77 -3.44
N LEU A 70 18.32 -0.74 -4.61
CA LEU A 70 18.48 -1.88 -5.51
C LEU A 70 19.90 -2.44 -5.40
N ALA A 71 20.08 -3.68 -5.87
CA ALA A 71 21.41 -4.26 -6.02
C ALA A 71 22.30 -3.35 -6.91
N GLY A 72 23.49 -3.01 -6.43
CA GLY A 72 24.42 -2.10 -7.09
C GLY A 72 24.28 -0.63 -6.70
N ASP A 73 23.28 -0.26 -5.89
CA ASP A 73 23.27 1.06 -5.26
C ASP A 73 24.38 1.15 -4.20
N THR A 74 24.91 2.35 -4.06
CA THR A 74 25.95 2.69 -3.07
C THR A 74 25.38 3.52 -1.92
N ALA A 75 26.20 3.77 -0.89
CA ALA A 75 25.84 4.64 0.23
C ALA A 75 25.43 6.06 -0.18
N ASP A 76 25.93 6.56 -1.32
CA ASP A 76 25.61 7.88 -1.88
C ASP A 76 24.29 7.88 -2.66
N THR A 77 23.76 6.71 -2.99
CA THR A 77 22.51 6.60 -3.73
C THR A 77 21.33 6.97 -2.83
N PRO A 78 20.49 7.96 -3.22
CA PRO A 78 19.34 8.33 -2.42
C PRO A 78 18.31 7.19 -2.36
N PRO A 79 17.57 7.04 -1.26
CA PRO A 79 16.52 6.03 -1.15
C PRO A 79 15.41 6.28 -2.17
N ARG A 80 14.89 5.19 -2.73
CA ARG A 80 13.66 5.19 -3.52
C ARG A 80 12.48 4.84 -2.61
N TYR A 81 11.29 5.23 -3.04
CA TYR A 81 10.04 4.96 -2.31
C TYR A 81 8.98 4.46 -3.28
N MET A 82 8.12 3.56 -2.81
CA MET A 82 7.02 3.08 -3.62
C MET A 82 5.95 4.17 -3.78
N THR A 83 5.37 4.25 -4.98
CA THR A 83 4.23 5.12 -5.31
C THR A 83 2.95 4.32 -5.59
N THR A 84 3.08 3.02 -5.85
CA THR A 84 1.97 2.06 -6.06
C THR A 84 1.91 1.02 -4.95
N ILE A 85 0.71 0.51 -4.66
CA ILE A 85 0.52 -0.55 -3.66
C ILE A 85 1.20 -1.82 -4.17
N GLY A 86 1.86 -2.55 -3.30
CA GLY A 86 2.52 -3.81 -3.62
C GLY A 86 3.78 -4.05 -2.79
N PRO A 87 4.41 -5.22 -3.00
CA PRO A 87 5.68 -5.54 -2.40
C PRO A 87 6.79 -4.64 -2.94
N LEU A 88 7.89 -4.53 -2.20
CA LEU A 88 9.11 -3.92 -2.72
C LEU A 88 9.61 -4.68 -3.97
N PRO A 89 10.38 -4.03 -4.85
CA PRO A 89 11.03 -4.71 -5.97
C PRO A 89 11.86 -5.91 -5.49
N GLU A 90 11.96 -6.94 -6.32
CA GLU A 90 12.77 -8.10 -6.01
C GLU A 90 14.24 -7.71 -5.79
N GLY A 91 14.85 -8.22 -4.72
CA GLY A 91 16.22 -7.88 -4.34
C GLY A 91 16.39 -6.48 -3.76
N ALA A 92 15.29 -5.77 -3.44
CA ALA A 92 15.37 -4.48 -2.79
C ALA A 92 15.91 -4.60 -1.35
N LEU A 93 16.82 -3.70 -1.00
CA LEU A 93 17.36 -3.54 0.35
C LEU A 93 16.57 -2.43 1.06
N THR A 94 16.17 -2.68 2.30
CA THR A 94 15.45 -1.69 3.15
C THR A 94 16.37 -0.92 4.10
N THR A 95 17.63 -1.31 4.14
CA THR A 95 18.72 -0.60 4.81
C THR A 95 19.61 0.05 3.77
N ARG A 96 20.16 1.22 4.10
CA ARG A 96 21.13 1.89 3.22
C ARG A 96 22.30 0.93 2.95
N PRO A 97 22.70 0.73 1.69
CA PRO A 97 23.90 -0.04 1.37
C PRO A 97 25.11 0.55 2.10
N GLU A 98 25.85 -0.29 2.81
CA GLU A 98 27.16 0.10 3.32
C GLU A 98 28.07 0.20 2.09
N GLY A 99 28.58 1.41 1.84
CA GLY A 99 29.56 1.59 0.79
C GLY A 99 30.85 0.95 1.24
N GLU A 100 31.19 -0.24 0.74
CA GLU A 100 32.58 -0.66 0.72
C GLU A 100 33.17 -0.40 -0.67
N PRO A 101 34.31 0.32 -0.75
CA PRO A 101 35.00 0.52 -2.01
C PRO A 101 35.64 -0.79 -2.43
N GLU A 102 35.14 -1.44 -3.48
CA GLU A 102 35.88 -2.53 -4.12
C GLU A 102 37.03 -1.92 -4.94
N ASN A 103 38.15 -1.66 -4.26
CA ASN A 103 39.45 -1.73 -4.90
C ASN A 103 39.80 -3.22 -5.02
N GLY A 104 39.71 -3.75 -6.24
CA GLY A 104 40.21 -5.06 -6.65
C GLY A 104 40.49 -5.07 -8.14
#